data_AF-A0AB39LGS4-F1
#
_entry.id   AF-A0AB39LGS4-F1
#
_cell.length_a   1.000
_cell.length_b   1.000
_cell.length_c   1.000
_cell.angle_alpha   90.00
_cell.angle_beta   90.00
_cell.angle_gamma   90.00
#
_symmetry.space_group_name_H-M   'P 1'
#
loop_
_entity.id
_entity.type
_entity.pdbx_description
1 polymer ?
#
loop_
_entity_poly.entity_id
_entity_poly.type
_entity_poly.pdbx_seq_one_letter_code
_entity_poly.pdbx_strand_id
1 'polypeptide(L)'
;MPEPVDFFQAVVTAYLADADHAPLLHDPIHARVARAGDVAEGDLIPARLGMGGADYFNDQYTARPEPYDPACGCGVCCHLADHPGAVVVLSNGHPWQACDPWPADDLVLIIPAHRLPEQNAKEWTTAMPAAAYTPSLPGLSTADEVDTVINWGLGADSTAYLARILTDPSASGIDLERTAVLYMATGSEWPETRMLVEEFMLPLLREHGVRFVQLSRSGQLKAAGITVLDDSRRPERLFARGPWTLWDELESVGTVPQQAGTRKCSLRAKGEVGDRWLIQVMGGRPFRQIMGFNADEPGRRFGDAAASKIPGRTGVYPLMDWGWHRQQCEDYLLERFGAHWPKSYCTFCCFPVSMGALPAPPGAHTLAPGHRR
;
A
#
# COMPACT_ATOMS: atom_id res chain seq x y z
N MET A 1 41.91 23.63 19.68
CA MET A 1 41.24 22.81 18.64
C MET A 1 40.19 22.00 19.35
N PRO A 2 38.92 21.99 18.94
CA PRO A 2 37.94 21.12 19.58
C PRO A 2 38.40 19.69 19.37
N GLU A 3 38.49 18.90 20.44
CA GLU A 3 38.79 17.49 20.33
C GLU A 3 37.72 16.80 19.47
N PRO A 4 38.08 15.81 18.65
CA PRO A 4 37.10 15.07 17.86
C PRO A 4 36.15 14.35 18.83
N VAL A 5 34.86 14.64 18.73
CA VAL A 5 33.85 13.92 19.50
C VAL A 5 33.81 12.48 18.98
N ASP A 6 34.15 11.51 19.83
CA ASP A 6 34.07 10.10 19.51
C ASP A 6 32.59 9.69 19.38
N PHE A 7 32.12 9.65 18.13
CA PHE A 7 30.82 9.09 17.79
C PHE A 7 30.90 7.57 17.92
N PHE A 8 30.22 7.01 18.93
CA PHE A 8 30.07 5.57 19.02
C PHE A 8 29.06 5.11 17.97
N GLN A 9 29.49 4.19 17.10
CA GLN A 9 28.59 3.50 16.20
C GLN A 9 27.56 2.74 17.04
N ALA A 10 26.27 3.05 16.85
CA ALA A 10 25.20 2.33 17.51
C ALA A 10 24.91 1.06 16.69
N VAL A 11 24.89 -0.09 17.35
CA VAL A 11 24.32 -1.32 16.75
C VAL A 11 22.90 -1.41 17.25
N VAL A 12 21.92 -1.14 16.38
CA VAL A 12 20.51 -1.34 16.71
C VAL A 12 20.21 -2.83 16.60
N THR A 13 20.31 -3.54 17.73
CA THR A 13 20.19 -5.00 17.81
C THR A 13 18.75 -5.49 17.81
N ALA A 14 17.80 -4.62 18.19
CA ALA A 14 16.37 -4.90 18.19
C ALA A 14 15.59 -3.58 18.15
N TYR A 15 14.55 -3.53 17.32
CA TYR A 15 13.51 -2.50 17.36
C TYR A 15 12.23 -3.18 17.86
N LEU A 16 11.55 -2.59 18.85
CA LEU A 16 10.30 -3.13 19.37
C LEU A 16 9.21 -2.96 18.29
N ALA A 17 8.87 -4.07 17.64
CA ALA A 17 7.78 -4.13 16.67
C ALA A 17 6.46 -4.39 17.41
N ASP A 18 6.06 -3.44 18.25
CA ASP A 18 4.80 -3.45 18.98
C ASP A 18 3.97 -2.20 18.66
N ALA A 19 2.72 -2.19 19.12
CA ALA A 19 1.74 -1.19 18.75
C ALA A 19 2.04 0.21 19.30
N ASP A 20 2.96 0.34 20.26
CA ASP A 20 3.24 1.61 20.95
C ASP A 20 4.40 2.40 20.30
N HIS A 21 5.13 1.79 19.36
CA HIS A 21 6.33 2.36 18.72
C HIS A 21 6.19 2.44 17.18
N ALA A 22 6.31 3.64 16.59
CA ALA A 22 6.22 3.83 15.14
C ALA A 22 7.42 3.24 14.38
N PRO A 23 7.27 2.65 13.18
CA PRO A 23 8.40 2.04 12.47
C PRO A 23 9.50 3.05 12.13
N LEU A 24 10.78 2.62 12.17
CA LEU A 24 11.93 3.44 11.78
C LEU A 24 11.81 3.97 10.35
N LEU A 25 11.96 5.29 10.16
CA LEU A 25 11.82 5.93 8.84
C LEU A 25 12.95 5.57 7.88
N HIS A 26 14.11 5.22 8.43
CA HIS A 26 15.31 4.83 7.68
C HIS A 26 15.99 3.65 8.37
N ASP A 27 16.71 2.84 7.60
CA ASP A 27 17.51 1.74 8.13
C ASP A 27 18.53 2.28 9.16
N PRO A 28 18.48 1.83 10.43
CA PRO A 28 19.35 2.33 11.47
C PRO A 28 20.80 1.82 11.35
N ILE A 29 21.16 1.12 10.27
CA ILE A 29 22.55 0.69 10.00
C ILE A 29 23.57 1.86 10.02
N HIS A 30 23.10 3.09 9.82
CA HIS A 30 23.89 4.31 9.90
C HIS A 30 23.65 5.12 11.18
N ALA A 31 22.87 4.60 12.13
CA ALA A 31 22.54 5.29 13.35
C ALA A 31 23.76 5.46 14.27
N ARG A 32 23.80 6.58 14.99
CA ARG A 32 24.87 6.97 15.90
C ARG A 32 24.32 7.64 17.13
N VAL A 33 25.04 7.50 18.24
CA VAL A 33 24.77 8.27 19.46
C VAL A 33 25.46 9.63 19.35
N ALA A 34 24.73 10.71 19.60
CA ALA A 34 25.24 12.07 19.66
C ALA A 34 24.70 12.80 20.90
N ARG A 35 25.40 13.84 21.35
CA ARG A 35 24.82 14.80 22.29
C ARG A 35 23.85 15.70 21.53
N ALA A 36 22.77 16.14 22.16
CA ALA A 36 21.80 17.04 21.56
C ALA A 36 22.48 18.32 21.02
N GLY A 37 23.47 18.85 21.72
CA GLY A 37 24.24 20.02 21.28
C GLY A 37 25.09 19.82 20.02
N ASP A 38 25.35 18.57 19.63
CA ASP A 38 26.17 18.21 18.46
C ASP A 38 25.33 17.82 17.23
N VAL A 39 24.00 17.78 17.37
CA VAL A 39 23.07 17.44 16.27
C VAL A 39 23.15 18.51 15.18
N ALA A 40 23.30 18.08 13.92
CA ALA A 40 23.38 18.98 12.78
C ALA A 40 22.02 19.15 12.08
N GLU A 41 21.87 20.25 11.36
CA GLU A 41 20.73 20.45 10.45
C GLU A 41 20.63 19.28 9.45
N GLY A 42 19.43 18.72 9.33
CA GLY A 42 19.18 17.61 8.42
C GLY A 42 19.36 16.21 9.03
N ASP A 43 19.92 16.08 10.23
CA ASP A 43 20.03 14.78 10.90
C ASP A 43 18.63 14.25 11.25
N LEU A 44 18.37 12.97 11.00
CA LEU A 44 17.12 12.35 11.45
C LEU A 44 17.25 11.96 12.91
N ILE A 45 16.25 12.30 13.73
CA ILE A 45 16.14 11.96 15.14
C ILE A 45 15.09 10.86 15.33
N PRO A 46 15.52 9.58 15.41
CA PRO A 46 14.63 8.47 15.70
C PRO A 46 14.29 8.27 17.19
N ALA A 47 15.17 8.63 18.13
CA ALA A 47 15.00 8.28 19.54
C ALA A 47 15.78 9.17 20.52
N ARG A 48 15.29 9.23 21.75
CA ARG A 48 16.05 9.64 22.93
C ARG A 48 16.86 8.47 23.47
N LEU A 49 18.02 8.73 24.07
CA LEU A 49 18.79 7.71 24.79
C LEU A 49 18.83 8.04 26.29
N GLY A 50 18.48 7.05 27.10
CA GLY A 50 18.60 7.09 28.56
C GLY A 50 19.42 5.91 29.09
N MET A 51 19.60 5.86 30.42
CA MET A 51 20.32 4.76 31.07
C MET A 51 19.67 3.37 30.85
N GLY A 52 18.39 3.33 30.46
CA GLY A 52 17.62 2.10 30.22
C GLY A 52 17.56 1.65 28.75
N GLY A 53 18.09 2.42 27.80
CA GLY A 53 17.99 2.12 26.37
C GLY A 53 17.50 3.30 25.54
N ALA A 54 17.00 2.99 24.34
CA ALA A 54 16.47 3.97 23.40
C ALA A 54 14.94 4.07 23.48
N ASP A 55 14.44 5.28 23.71
CA ASP A 55 13.01 5.61 23.66
C ASP A 55 12.71 6.20 22.28
N TYR A 56 12.15 5.38 21.41
CA TYR A 56 11.90 5.76 20.03
C TYR A 56 10.69 6.68 19.88
N PHE A 57 10.84 7.71 19.07
CA PHE A 57 9.77 8.65 18.78
C PHE A 57 8.77 8.06 17.80
N ASN A 58 7.49 8.24 18.12
CA ASN A 58 6.42 7.86 17.21
C ASN A 58 6.40 8.73 15.94
N ASP A 59 6.80 9.99 16.06
CA ASP A 59 7.01 10.88 14.92
C ASP A 59 8.50 11.25 14.87
N GLN A 60 9.28 10.45 14.13
CA GLN A 60 10.70 10.73 13.89
C GLN A 60 10.83 11.93 12.95
N TYR A 61 11.79 12.80 13.21
CA TYR A 61 11.85 14.10 12.54
C TYR A 61 13.27 14.49 12.19
N THR A 62 13.38 15.36 11.19
CA THR A 62 14.64 15.94 10.77
C THR A 62 14.95 17.15 11.64
N ALA A 63 16.14 17.17 12.23
CA ALA A 63 16.61 18.24 13.08
C ALA A 63 16.78 19.54 12.28
N ARG A 64 16.36 20.64 12.90
CA ARG A 64 16.63 22.02 12.51
C ARG A 64 17.09 22.78 13.75
N PRO A 65 18.36 22.61 14.15
CA PRO A 65 18.84 23.16 15.40
C PRO A 65 18.77 24.69 15.44
N GLU A 66 18.18 25.23 16.49
CA GLU A 66 18.06 26.68 16.72
C GLU A 66 18.54 27.04 18.13
N PRO A 67 19.00 28.31 18.34
CA PRO A 67 19.27 28.80 19.68
C PRO A 67 18.04 28.73 20.58
N TYR A 68 18.23 28.29 21.82
CA TYR A 68 17.16 28.26 22.81
C TYR A 68 16.79 29.67 23.30
N ASP A 69 15.49 29.97 23.27
CA ASP A 69 14.91 31.19 23.86
C ASP A 69 13.79 30.82 24.85
N PRO A 70 14.00 31.01 26.17
CA PRO A 70 12.98 30.74 27.18
C PRO A 70 11.75 31.66 27.07
N ALA A 71 11.87 32.80 26.38
CA ALA A 71 10.81 33.79 26.22
C ALA A 71 10.02 33.65 24.91
N CYS A 72 10.27 32.62 24.09
CA CYS A 72 9.67 32.48 22.75
C CYS A 72 8.13 32.31 22.74
N GLY A 73 7.52 32.03 23.90
CA GLY A 73 6.06 31.93 24.03
C GLY A 73 5.43 30.65 23.47
N CYS A 74 6.23 29.66 23.04
CA CYS A 74 5.72 28.39 22.50
C CYS A 74 5.08 27.47 23.56
N GLY A 75 5.25 27.78 24.85
CA GLY A 75 4.73 27.01 25.97
C GLY A 75 5.60 25.82 26.41
N VAL A 76 6.64 25.44 25.65
CA VAL A 76 7.56 24.33 25.99
C VAL A 76 8.90 24.84 26.50
N CYS A 77 9.49 25.83 25.84
CA CYS A 77 10.79 26.38 26.22
C CYS A 77 10.84 26.87 27.68
N CYS A 78 9.74 27.40 28.21
CA CYS A 78 9.70 27.87 29.60
C CYS A 78 9.97 26.78 30.64
N HIS A 79 9.76 25.50 30.32
CA HIS A 79 10.00 24.39 31.24
C HIS A 79 11.49 24.13 31.52
N LEU A 80 12.39 24.61 30.66
CA LEU A 80 13.84 24.45 30.82
C LEU A 80 14.54 25.76 31.20
N ALA A 81 13.79 26.81 31.54
CA ALA A 81 14.35 28.13 31.82
C ALA A 81 15.34 28.13 33.02
N ASP A 82 15.10 27.26 34.00
CA ASP A 82 15.95 27.10 35.20
C ASP A 82 16.99 25.96 35.07
N HIS A 83 17.14 25.37 33.88
CA HIS A 83 18.09 24.28 33.68
C HIS A 83 19.54 24.79 33.83
N PRO A 84 20.41 24.13 34.62
CA PRO A 84 21.74 24.66 34.96
C PRO A 84 22.77 24.57 33.82
N GLY A 85 22.50 23.74 32.81
CA GLY A 85 23.36 23.54 31.63
C GLY A 85 22.81 24.20 30.36
N ALA A 86 23.62 24.23 29.30
CA ALA A 86 23.19 24.74 28.00
C ALA A 86 21.97 23.96 27.46
N VAL A 87 21.09 24.66 26.75
CA VAL A 87 19.88 24.10 26.12
C VAL A 87 19.90 24.46 24.65
N VAL A 88 19.54 23.52 23.79
CA VAL A 88 19.40 23.69 22.34
C VAL A 88 17.99 23.32 21.92
N VAL A 89 17.48 23.91 20.84
CA VAL A 89 16.21 23.49 20.24
C VAL A 89 16.55 22.62 19.04
N LEU A 90 16.13 21.35 19.01
CA LEU A 90 16.45 20.43 17.91
C LEU A 90 15.50 20.56 16.72
N SER A 91 14.30 21.07 16.95
CA SER A 91 13.33 21.41 15.90
C SER A 91 12.31 22.42 16.41
N ASN A 92 11.73 23.19 15.49
CA ASN A 92 10.68 24.15 15.75
C ASN A 92 9.54 23.94 14.73
N GLY A 93 8.37 23.51 15.19
CA GLY A 93 7.17 23.42 14.34
C GLY A 93 6.96 22.10 13.58
N HIS A 94 7.89 21.13 13.68
CA HIS A 94 7.69 19.77 13.17
C HIS A 94 8.39 18.74 14.07
N PRO A 95 7.72 17.65 14.51
CA PRO A 95 6.34 17.27 14.17
C PRO A 95 5.27 18.04 14.99
N TRP A 96 5.69 18.77 16.03
CA TRP A 96 4.78 19.50 16.94
C TRP A 96 4.64 20.97 16.58
N GLN A 97 3.53 21.60 16.96
CA GLN A 97 3.37 23.06 16.88
C GLN A 97 4.03 23.80 18.06
N ALA A 98 5.23 23.37 18.45
CA ALA A 98 6.03 23.99 19.51
C ALA A 98 7.52 23.72 19.27
N CYS A 99 8.37 24.40 20.05
CA CYS A 99 9.80 24.10 20.08
C CYS A 99 10.04 22.76 20.77
N ASP A 100 11.12 22.10 20.37
CA ASP A 100 11.64 20.88 20.98
C ASP A 100 12.99 21.17 21.67
N PRO A 101 12.99 21.71 22.91
CA PRO A 101 14.20 22.09 23.62
C PRO A 101 14.81 20.91 24.41
N TRP A 102 16.13 20.79 24.36
CA TRP A 102 16.92 19.71 24.94
C TRP A 102 18.12 20.26 25.73
N PRO A 103 18.41 19.74 26.94
CA PRO A 103 19.73 19.90 27.53
C PRO A 103 20.82 19.48 26.54
N ALA A 104 21.82 20.32 26.31
CA ALA A 104 22.81 20.09 25.26
C ALA A 104 23.63 18.81 25.46
N ASP A 105 23.77 18.35 26.71
CA ASP A 105 24.49 17.12 27.07
C ASP A 105 23.63 15.85 27.02
N ASP A 106 22.32 15.95 26.80
CA ASP A 106 21.46 14.77 26.66
C ASP A 106 21.82 13.98 25.39
N LEU A 107 21.68 12.65 25.47
CA LEU A 107 22.03 11.77 24.36
C LEU A 107 20.81 11.47 23.48
N VAL A 108 21.02 11.51 22.17
CA VAL A 108 20.04 11.19 21.15
C VAL A 108 20.61 10.17 20.17
N LEU A 109 19.74 9.33 19.63
CA LEU A 109 20.06 8.51 18.48
C LEU A 109 19.79 9.33 17.23
N ILE A 110 20.75 9.42 16.32
CA ILE A 110 20.62 10.13 15.05
C ILE A 110 20.97 9.23 13.86
N ILE A 111 20.40 9.52 12.70
CA ILE A 111 20.95 9.07 11.41
C ILE A 111 21.46 10.33 10.68
N PRO A 112 22.79 10.43 10.42
CA PRO A 112 23.37 11.64 9.87
C PRO A 112 22.78 12.02 8.51
N ALA A 113 22.54 13.31 8.28
CA ALA A 113 21.90 13.84 7.06
C ALA A 113 22.55 13.32 5.77
N HIS A 114 23.89 13.30 5.71
CA HIS A 114 24.67 12.84 4.56
C HIS A 114 24.60 11.32 4.30
N ARG A 115 24.01 10.55 5.23
CA ARG A 115 23.75 9.11 5.11
C ARG A 115 22.30 8.80 4.78
N LEU A 116 21.43 9.80 4.82
CA LEU A 116 20.07 9.68 4.34
C LEU A 116 20.08 9.69 2.81
N PRO A 117 19.26 8.87 2.14
CA PRO A 117 19.08 8.97 0.69
C PRO A 117 18.71 10.41 0.33
N GLU A 118 19.31 10.98 -0.72
CA GLU A 118 19.07 12.37 -1.13
C GLU A 118 17.56 12.66 -1.22
N GLN A 119 17.05 13.38 -0.21
CA GLN A 119 15.78 14.06 -0.32
C GLN A 119 16.04 15.25 -1.25
N ASN A 120 15.62 15.15 -2.51
CA ASN A 120 15.65 16.29 -3.41
C ASN A 120 14.78 17.42 -2.83
N ALA A 121 15.43 18.31 -2.10
CA ALA A 121 14.87 19.53 -1.57
C ALA A 121 14.58 20.49 -2.73
N LYS A 122 13.35 20.49 -3.22
CA LYS A 122 12.71 21.70 -3.75
C LYS A 122 11.25 21.80 -3.28
N GLU A 123 11.04 22.85 -2.47
CA GLU A 123 9.82 23.65 -2.30
C GLU A 123 8.66 23.08 -1.46
N TRP A 124 8.75 23.29 -0.13
CA TRP A 124 7.60 23.32 0.79
C TRP A 124 7.36 24.73 1.36
N THR A 125 7.53 25.77 0.55
CA THR A 125 7.10 27.13 0.92
C THR A 125 6.47 27.79 -0.30
N THR A 126 5.14 27.86 -0.26
CA THR A 126 4.22 28.90 -0.75
C THR A 126 2.96 28.21 -1.24
N ALA A 127 1.83 28.51 -0.61
CA ALA A 127 0.52 28.16 -1.17
C ALA A 127 0.39 28.80 -2.56
N MET A 128 0.33 27.98 -3.62
CA MET A 128 0.09 28.41 -4.99
C MET A 128 -0.95 27.50 -5.67
N PRO A 129 -1.71 28.03 -6.64
CA PRO A 129 -3.07 27.60 -6.94
C PRO A 129 -3.11 26.32 -7.76
N ALA A 130 -4.29 25.69 -7.77
CA ALA A 130 -4.60 24.48 -8.52
C ALA A 130 -4.21 24.58 -10.01
N ALA A 131 -3.06 24.02 -10.35
CA ALA A 131 -2.70 23.62 -11.70
C ALA A 131 -2.05 22.23 -11.63
N ALA A 132 -2.56 21.31 -12.46
CA ALA A 132 -2.35 19.88 -12.37
C ALA A 132 -0.87 19.48 -12.54
N TYR A 133 -0.20 19.15 -11.43
CA TYR A 133 1.04 18.38 -11.43
C TYR A 133 0.69 16.89 -11.35
N THR A 134 0.97 16.13 -12.41
CA THR A 134 0.90 14.67 -12.41
C THR A 134 2.33 14.13 -12.29
N PRO A 135 2.78 13.69 -11.11
CA PRO A 135 4.10 13.08 -10.99
C PRO A 135 4.14 11.78 -11.81
N SER A 136 5.18 11.60 -12.62
CA SER A 136 5.47 10.31 -13.24
C SER A 136 5.90 9.34 -12.14
N LEU A 137 5.22 8.20 -12.01
CA LEU A 137 5.69 7.15 -11.09
C LEU A 137 7.00 6.56 -11.64
N PRO A 138 8.05 6.43 -10.81
CA PRO A 138 9.25 5.71 -11.20
C PRO A 138 8.89 4.32 -11.73
N GLY A 139 9.39 3.97 -12.93
CA GLY A 139 9.14 2.66 -13.57
C GLY A 139 7.98 2.60 -14.56
N LEU A 140 7.16 3.66 -14.71
CA LEU A 140 6.13 3.69 -15.75
C LEU A 140 6.70 4.09 -17.11
N SER A 141 6.73 3.15 -18.07
CA SER A 141 6.84 3.51 -19.49
C SER A 141 5.56 4.24 -19.91
N THR A 142 5.67 5.54 -20.19
CA THR A 142 4.60 6.34 -20.80
C THR A 142 4.56 6.21 -22.33
N ALA A 143 5.49 5.45 -22.91
CA ALA A 143 5.58 5.22 -24.36
C ALA A 143 4.68 4.05 -24.83
N ASP A 144 4.12 3.28 -23.90
CA ASP A 144 3.32 2.10 -24.24
C ASP A 144 1.91 2.51 -24.70
N GLU A 145 1.51 2.01 -25.87
CA GLU A 145 0.15 2.16 -26.42
C GLU A 145 -0.85 1.19 -25.76
N VAL A 146 -0.93 1.21 -24.42
CA VAL A 146 -1.94 0.45 -23.68
C VAL A 146 -3.33 0.96 -24.06
N ASP A 147 -4.20 0.06 -24.50
CA ASP A 147 -5.63 0.35 -24.76
C ASP A 147 -6.58 -0.62 -24.06
N THR A 148 -6.03 -1.63 -23.39
CA THR A 148 -6.79 -2.64 -22.69
C THR A 148 -6.19 -2.88 -21.30
N VAL A 149 -7.04 -2.85 -20.29
CA VAL A 149 -6.66 -3.06 -18.90
C VAL A 149 -7.52 -4.16 -18.30
N ILE A 150 -6.87 -5.15 -17.70
CA ILE A 150 -7.53 -6.29 -17.08
C ILE A 150 -7.40 -6.21 -15.56
N ASN A 151 -8.51 -6.02 -14.85
CA ASN A 151 -8.49 -5.95 -13.38
C ASN A 151 -8.56 -7.34 -12.75
N TRP A 152 -7.44 -7.80 -12.20
CA TRP A 152 -7.33 -9.10 -11.59
C TRP A 152 -7.37 -9.01 -10.06
N GLY A 153 -8.44 -9.56 -9.46
CA GLY A 153 -8.68 -9.54 -8.02
C GLY A 153 -8.18 -10.77 -7.28
N LEU A 154 -7.53 -11.70 -7.98
CA LEU A 154 -6.98 -12.99 -7.51
C LEU A 154 -8.00 -14.09 -7.14
N GLY A 155 -9.30 -13.78 -7.13
CA GLY A 155 -10.36 -14.75 -6.84
C GLY A 155 -10.87 -15.46 -8.09
N ALA A 156 -11.62 -16.54 -7.87
CA ALA A 156 -12.17 -17.45 -8.89
C ALA A 156 -12.67 -16.71 -10.15
N ASP A 157 -13.65 -15.81 -10.02
CA ASP A 157 -14.24 -15.09 -11.15
C ASP A 157 -13.17 -14.36 -11.99
N SER A 158 -12.32 -13.58 -11.32
CA SER A 158 -11.31 -12.79 -12.01
C SER A 158 -10.17 -13.61 -12.61
N THR A 159 -9.82 -14.72 -11.97
CA THR A 159 -8.82 -15.65 -12.47
C THR A 159 -9.37 -16.45 -13.65
N ALA A 160 -10.62 -16.90 -13.60
CA ALA A 160 -11.25 -17.70 -14.64
C ALA A 160 -11.33 -16.94 -15.97
N TYR A 161 -11.82 -15.69 -15.94
CA TYR A 161 -11.89 -14.92 -17.20
C TYR A 161 -10.48 -14.58 -17.72
N LEU A 162 -9.52 -14.29 -16.85
CA LEU A 162 -8.15 -13.98 -17.27
C LEU A 162 -7.49 -15.21 -17.91
N ALA A 163 -7.56 -16.37 -17.25
CA ALA A 163 -7.01 -17.63 -17.78
C ALA A 163 -7.68 -18.03 -19.10
N ARG A 164 -9.00 -17.81 -19.24
CA ARG A 164 -9.72 -18.05 -20.49
C ARG A 164 -9.28 -17.10 -21.60
N ILE A 165 -9.19 -15.79 -21.33
CA ILE A 165 -8.70 -14.80 -22.30
C ILE A 165 -7.29 -15.16 -22.76
N LEU A 166 -6.40 -15.54 -21.84
CA LEU A 166 -5.02 -15.90 -22.17
C LEU A 166 -4.93 -17.17 -23.04
N THR A 167 -5.93 -18.05 -23.02
CA THR A 167 -5.93 -19.25 -23.89
C THR A 167 -6.02 -18.91 -25.36
N ASP A 168 -6.81 -17.89 -25.71
CA ASP A 168 -6.93 -17.37 -27.07
C ASP A 168 -7.21 -15.85 -27.00
N PRO A 169 -6.14 -15.04 -26.87
CA PRO A 169 -6.28 -13.59 -26.74
C PRO A 169 -6.92 -12.98 -27.99
N SER A 170 -6.54 -13.47 -29.17
CA SER A 170 -7.04 -12.95 -30.44
C SER A 170 -8.53 -13.23 -30.63
N ALA A 171 -9.03 -14.42 -30.30
CA ALA A 171 -10.46 -14.71 -30.32
C ALA A 171 -11.25 -13.87 -29.29
N SER A 172 -10.58 -13.45 -28.21
CA SER A 172 -11.14 -12.53 -27.22
C SER A 172 -11.05 -11.05 -27.65
N GLY A 173 -10.46 -10.77 -28.82
CA GLY A 173 -10.22 -9.41 -29.31
C GLY A 173 -9.22 -8.64 -28.44
N ILE A 174 -8.20 -9.32 -27.93
CA ILE A 174 -7.18 -8.78 -27.02
C ILE A 174 -5.80 -8.87 -27.69
N ASP A 175 -5.13 -7.74 -27.77
CA ASP A 175 -3.71 -7.64 -28.12
C ASP A 175 -2.89 -7.54 -26.82
N LEU A 176 -2.10 -8.58 -26.52
CA LEU A 176 -1.32 -8.66 -25.29
C LEU A 176 -0.16 -7.66 -25.23
N GLU A 177 0.30 -7.13 -26.37
CA GLU A 177 1.32 -6.08 -26.37
C GLU A 177 0.75 -4.77 -25.86
N ARG A 178 -0.55 -4.55 -26.08
CA ARG A 178 -1.31 -3.34 -25.72
C ARG A 178 -2.20 -3.54 -24.49
N THR A 179 -1.98 -4.63 -23.75
CA THR A 179 -2.74 -5.01 -22.56
C THR A 179 -1.90 -4.95 -21.29
N ALA A 180 -2.46 -4.37 -20.23
CA ALA A 180 -1.91 -4.46 -18.88
C ALA A 180 -2.88 -5.21 -17.95
N VAL A 181 -2.38 -6.21 -17.23
CA VAL A 181 -3.09 -6.85 -16.11
C VAL A 181 -2.76 -6.08 -14.83
N LEU A 182 -3.79 -5.59 -14.13
CA LEU A 182 -3.64 -4.84 -12.89
C LEU A 182 -4.05 -5.66 -11.68
N TYR A 183 -3.16 -5.68 -10.68
CA TYR A 183 -3.43 -6.15 -9.33
C TYR A 183 -3.18 -5.01 -8.33
N MET A 184 -4.13 -4.76 -7.44
CA MET A 184 -3.99 -3.79 -6.35
C MET A 184 -3.91 -4.52 -5.01
N ALA A 185 -2.69 -4.58 -4.48
CA ALA A 185 -2.35 -5.21 -3.21
C ALA A 185 -2.97 -4.47 -2.03
N THR A 186 -3.71 -5.21 -1.22
CA THR A 186 -4.33 -4.69 0.01
C THR A 186 -3.47 -4.94 1.23
N GLY A 187 -2.50 -5.86 1.17
CA GLY A 187 -1.61 -6.17 2.29
C GLY A 187 -2.03 -7.35 3.14
N SER A 188 -3.13 -8.01 2.80
CA SER A 188 -3.85 -8.91 3.72
C SER A 188 -4.63 -10.00 2.99
N GLU A 189 -4.18 -10.35 1.81
CA GLU A 189 -4.67 -11.49 1.04
C GLU A 189 -4.38 -12.81 1.78
N TRP A 190 -5.23 -13.82 1.57
CA TRP A 190 -5.00 -15.14 2.14
C TRP A 190 -3.72 -15.77 1.59
N PRO A 191 -2.89 -16.44 2.42
CA PRO A 191 -1.70 -17.16 1.96
C PRO A 191 -2.01 -18.17 0.84
N GLU A 192 -3.14 -18.88 0.93
CA GLU A 192 -3.60 -19.82 -0.10
C GLU A 192 -3.84 -19.15 -1.46
N THR A 193 -4.44 -17.94 -1.46
CA THR A 193 -4.64 -17.17 -2.70
C THR A 193 -3.30 -16.85 -3.37
N ARG A 194 -2.30 -16.46 -2.58
CA ARG A 194 -0.93 -16.20 -3.08
C ARG A 194 -0.31 -17.46 -3.65
N MET A 195 -0.43 -18.61 -2.98
CA MET A 195 0.10 -19.89 -3.45
C MET A 195 -0.47 -20.26 -4.82
N LEU A 196 -1.81 -20.26 -4.97
CA LEU A 196 -2.47 -20.57 -6.24
C LEU A 196 -2.04 -19.62 -7.38
N VAL A 197 -1.88 -18.34 -7.06
CA VAL A 197 -1.42 -17.33 -8.03
C VAL A 197 0.01 -17.60 -8.48
N GLU A 198 0.94 -17.80 -7.55
CA GLU A 198 2.36 -18.02 -7.84
C GLU A 198 2.58 -19.35 -8.57
N GLU A 199 1.79 -20.38 -8.25
CA GLU A 199 1.88 -21.71 -8.86
C GLU A 199 1.28 -21.77 -10.27
N PHE A 200 0.08 -21.23 -10.48
CA PHE A 200 -0.65 -21.44 -11.74
C PHE A 200 -0.66 -20.22 -12.66
N MET A 201 -0.88 -19.02 -12.10
CA MET A 201 -1.15 -17.84 -12.92
C MET A 201 0.11 -17.07 -13.30
N LEU A 202 1.09 -16.90 -12.40
CA LEU A 202 2.33 -16.22 -12.77
C LEU A 202 3.08 -16.93 -13.92
N PRO A 203 3.23 -18.28 -13.93
CA PRO A 203 3.81 -18.96 -15.08
C PRO A 203 3.04 -18.70 -16.39
N LEU A 204 1.70 -18.72 -16.33
CA LEU A 204 0.85 -18.45 -17.50
C LEU A 204 1.03 -17.01 -18.02
N LEU A 205 1.11 -16.01 -17.13
CA LEU A 205 1.37 -14.62 -17.50
C LEU A 205 2.74 -14.47 -18.16
N ARG A 206 3.78 -15.14 -17.62
CA ARG A 206 5.13 -15.15 -18.20
C ARG A 206 5.17 -15.80 -19.58
N GLU A 207 4.50 -16.95 -19.74
CA GLU A 207 4.41 -17.68 -21.00
C GLU A 207 3.83 -16.79 -22.11
N HIS A 208 2.79 -16.02 -21.78
CA HIS A 208 2.14 -15.11 -22.71
C HIS A 208 2.81 -13.73 -22.81
N GLY A 209 3.83 -13.46 -22.00
CA GLY A 209 4.55 -12.18 -21.98
C GLY A 209 3.67 -10.95 -21.73
N VAL A 210 2.48 -11.12 -21.13
CA VAL A 210 1.56 -10.01 -20.88
C VAL A 210 2.09 -9.14 -19.74
N ARG A 211 1.97 -7.81 -19.90
CA ARG A 211 2.41 -6.86 -18.87
C ARG A 211 1.54 -7.03 -17.61
N PHE A 212 2.17 -7.36 -16.49
CA PHE A 212 1.52 -7.47 -15.19
C PHE A 212 2.05 -6.37 -14.26
N VAL A 213 1.12 -5.58 -13.73
CA VAL A 213 1.41 -4.43 -12.88
C VAL A 213 0.79 -4.65 -11.51
N GLN A 214 1.64 -4.60 -10.49
CA GLN A 214 1.28 -4.78 -9.09
C GLN A 214 1.36 -3.42 -8.39
N LEU A 215 0.25 -2.98 -7.82
CA LEU A 215 0.13 -1.65 -7.22
C LEU A 215 -0.20 -1.75 -5.74
N SER A 216 0.21 -0.77 -4.96
CA SER A 216 -0.28 -0.54 -3.61
C SER A 216 -0.49 0.93 -3.34
N ARG A 217 -1.04 1.23 -2.17
CA ARG A 217 -0.96 2.57 -1.61
C ARG A 217 0.45 2.84 -1.10
N SER A 218 0.85 4.10 -1.16
CA SER A 218 2.10 4.58 -0.57
C SER A 218 1.92 5.15 0.83
N GLY A 219 0.68 5.43 1.25
CA GLY A 219 0.40 6.01 2.56
C GLY A 219 -1.09 6.21 2.84
N GLN A 220 -1.37 6.75 4.04
CA GLN A 220 -2.73 6.97 4.50
C GLN A 220 -3.44 8.09 3.72
N LEU A 221 -2.73 9.20 3.47
CA LEU A 221 -3.28 10.37 2.81
C LEU A 221 -3.41 10.16 1.30
N LYS A 222 -4.41 10.79 0.69
CA LYS A 222 -4.53 10.83 -0.78
C LYS A 222 -3.28 11.45 -1.42
N ALA A 223 -2.62 12.41 -0.79
CA ALA A 223 -1.41 13.01 -1.33
C ALA A 223 -0.23 12.02 -1.43
N ALA A 224 -0.22 10.96 -0.61
CA ALA A 224 0.87 9.99 -0.61
C ALA A 224 1.01 9.21 -1.93
N GLY A 225 -0.07 9.09 -2.70
CA GLY A 225 -0.01 8.44 -4.00
C GLY A 225 -0.09 6.92 -3.93
N ILE A 226 0.43 6.30 -4.99
CA ILE A 226 0.48 4.85 -5.18
C ILE A 226 1.92 4.42 -5.45
N THR A 227 2.23 3.19 -5.08
CA THR A 227 3.52 2.56 -5.34
C THR A 227 3.32 1.47 -6.38
N VAL A 228 4.17 1.48 -7.41
CA VAL A 228 4.31 0.33 -8.32
C VAL A 228 5.25 -0.65 -7.63
N LEU A 229 4.72 -1.79 -7.19
CA LEU A 229 5.47 -2.85 -6.53
C LEU A 229 6.26 -3.67 -7.54
N ASP A 230 5.68 -3.88 -8.72
CA ASP A 230 6.28 -4.56 -9.85
C ASP A 230 5.54 -4.16 -11.13
N ASP A 231 6.26 -4.10 -12.23
CA ASP A 231 5.74 -3.86 -13.59
C ASP A 231 6.58 -4.67 -14.56
N SER A 232 6.06 -5.85 -14.94
CA SER A 232 6.86 -6.86 -15.60
C SER A 232 6.05 -7.69 -16.56
N ARG A 233 6.66 -8.05 -17.70
CA ARG A 233 6.17 -9.11 -18.60
C ARG A 233 6.66 -10.50 -18.18
N ARG A 234 7.50 -10.57 -17.14
CA ARG A 234 8.08 -11.80 -16.60
C ARG A 234 7.92 -11.86 -15.06
N PRO A 235 6.69 -11.77 -14.51
CA PRO A 235 6.53 -11.72 -13.06
C PRO A 235 6.98 -13.01 -12.36
N GLU A 236 7.73 -12.84 -11.27
CA GLU A 236 8.29 -13.97 -10.50
C GLU A 236 7.57 -14.22 -9.17
N ARG A 237 6.98 -13.17 -8.59
CA ARG A 237 6.29 -13.24 -7.30
C ARG A 237 5.08 -12.32 -7.26
N LEU A 238 4.12 -12.68 -6.41
CA LEU A 238 3.01 -11.80 -6.05
C LEU A 238 3.42 -10.99 -4.81
N PHE A 239 3.35 -9.66 -4.88
CA PHE A 239 3.62 -8.81 -3.73
C PHE A 239 2.34 -8.64 -2.89
N ALA A 240 2.33 -9.26 -1.71
CA ALA A 240 1.19 -9.19 -0.82
C ALA A 240 1.07 -7.82 -0.14
N ARG A 241 2.19 -7.21 0.28
CA ARG A 241 2.23 -5.89 0.95
C ARG A 241 3.03 -4.88 0.13
N GLY A 242 2.57 -3.64 0.19
CA GLY A 242 3.35 -2.46 -0.17
C GLY A 242 3.54 -1.54 1.04
N PRO A 243 3.96 -0.27 0.83
CA PRO A 243 4.31 0.64 1.92
C PRO A 243 3.15 0.96 2.88
N TRP A 244 1.91 0.92 2.40
CA TRP A 244 0.73 1.14 3.23
C TRP A 244 -0.39 0.19 2.87
N THR A 245 -0.83 -0.61 3.84
CA THR A 245 -1.86 -1.63 3.67
C THR A 245 -3.23 -1.17 4.16
N LEU A 246 -4.25 -1.95 3.83
CA LEU A 246 -5.57 -1.73 4.41
C LEU A 246 -5.57 -1.99 5.92
N TRP A 247 -4.78 -2.95 6.41
CA TRP A 247 -4.68 -3.19 7.85
C TRP A 247 -4.03 -2.01 8.57
N ASP A 248 -2.94 -1.44 8.02
CA ASP A 248 -2.29 -0.26 8.61
C ASP A 248 -3.26 0.92 8.70
N GLU A 249 -4.12 1.14 7.69
CA GLU A 249 -5.20 2.12 7.78
C GLU A 249 -6.15 1.81 8.94
N LEU A 250 -6.69 0.59 8.99
CA LEU A 250 -7.69 0.21 9.98
C LEU A 250 -7.16 0.31 11.41
N GLU A 251 -5.94 -0.17 11.62
CA GLU A 251 -5.21 -0.12 12.88
C GLU A 251 -4.91 1.31 13.31
N SER A 252 -4.41 2.16 12.40
CA SER A 252 -4.06 3.56 12.71
C SER A 252 -5.22 4.41 13.26
N VAL A 253 -6.46 4.03 12.97
CA VAL A 253 -7.66 4.74 13.44
C VAL A 253 -8.54 3.89 14.36
N GLY A 254 -8.07 2.70 14.78
CA GLY A 254 -8.82 1.80 15.66
C GLY A 254 -10.15 1.34 15.08
N THR A 255 -10.20 1.05 13.77
CA THR A 255 -11.42 0.61 13.07
C THR A 255 -11.27 -0.80 12.50
N VAL A 256 -12.40 -1.40 12.12
CA VAL A 256 -12.46 -2.67 11.39
C VAL A 256 -13.34 -2.49 10.16
N PRO A 257 -13.28 -3.37 9.14
CA PRO A 257 -14.21 -3.26 8.02
C PRO A 257 -15.64 -3.34 8.52
N GLN A 258 -16.44 -2.35 8.13
CA GLN A 258 -17.85 -2.29 8.46
C GLN A 258 -18.66 -2.90 7.33
N GLN A 259 -19.66 -3.71 7.68
CA GLN A 259 -20.58 -4.30 6.72
C GLN A 259 -21.64 -3.30 6.25
N ALA A 260 -22.01 -2.35 7.12
CA ALA A 260 -23.00 -1.33 6.83
C ALA A 260 -22.41 -0.18 6.02
N GLY A 261 -23.19 0.34 5.07
CA GLY A 261 -22.83 1.49 4.25
C GLY A 261 -21.95 1.14 3.03
N THR A 262 -21.23 2.15 2.55
CA THR A 262 -20.39 2.03 1.35
C THR A 262 -19.12 1.25 1.68
N ARG A 263 -18.69 0.34 0.78
CA ARG A 263 -17.44 -0.47 0.92
C ARG A 263 -16.17 0.39 0.83
N LYS A 264 -15.98 1.30 1.78
CA LYS A 264 -14.89 2.30 1.79
C LYS A 264 -13.51 1.66 1.70
N CYS A 265 -13.31 0.53 2.38
CA CYS A 265 -12.05 -0.23 2.29
C CYS A 265 -11.71 -0.64 0.85
N SER A 266 -12.68 -1.18 0.10
CA SER A 266 -12.49 -1.55 -1.30
C SER A 266 -12.33 -0.33 -2.20
N LEU A 267 -13.07 0.74 -1.96
CA LEU A 267 -12.94 1.97 -2.73
C LEU A 267 -11.55 2.59 -2.56
N ARG A 268 -11.05 2.71 -1.33
CA ARG A 268 -9.75 3.32 -1.05
C ARG A 268 -8.58 2.42 -1.43
N ALA A 269 -8.61 1.15 -1.06
CA ALA A 269 -7.48 0.24 -1.25
C ALA A 269 -7.37 -0.35 -2.66
N LYS A 270 -8.47 -0.35 -3.44
CA LYS A 270 -8.49 -0.91 -4.80
C LYS A 270 -8.92 0.12 -5.84
N GLY A 271 -10.07 0.76 -5.64
CA GLY A 271 -10.62 1.74 -6.58
C GLY A 271 -9.68 2.92 -6.80
N GLU A 272 -9.41 3.70 -5.75
CA GLU A 272 -8.55 4.89 -5.83
C GLU A 272 -7.12 4.57 -6.30
N VAL A 273 -6.61 3.37 -6.00
CA VAL A 273 -5.28 2.92 -6.44
C VAL A 273 -5.27 2.66 -7.95
N GLY A 274 -6.21 1.86 -8.44
CA GLY A 274 -6.33 1.57 -9.87
C GLY A 274 -6.67 2.82 -10.68
N ASP A 275 -7.58 3.67 -10.20
CA ASP A 275 -8.00 4.90 -10.87
C ASP A 275 -6.83 5.86 -11.08
N ARG A 276 -5.93 6.00 -10.09
CA ARG A 276 -4.74 6.86 -10.22
C ARG A 276 -3.80 6.36 -11.30
N TRP A 277 -3.51 5.06 -11.31
CA TRP A 277 -2.68 4.46 -12.33
C TRP A 277 -3.30 4.63 -13.73
N LEU A 278 -4.60 4.37 -13.85
CA LEU A 278 -5.35 4.54 -15.10
C LEU A 278 -5.30 5.98 -15.61
N ILE A 279 -5.54 6.97 -14.76
CA ILE A 279 -5.50 8.38 -15.14
C ILE A 279 -4.10 8.75 -15.67
N GLN A 280 -3.04 8.29 -14.99
CA GLN A 280 -1.65 8.58 -15.37
C GLN A 280 -1.26 7.90 -16.69
N VAL A 281 -1.58 6.61 -16.86
CA VAL A 281 -1.15 5.83 -18.03
C VAL A 281 -2.01 6.13 -19.26
N MET A 282 -3.32 6.27 -19.07
CA MET A 282 -4.22 6.51 -20.20
C MET A 282 -4.17 7.95 -20.67
N GLY A 283 -3.98 8.91 -19.76
CA GLY A 283 -3.96 10.34 -20.12
C GLY A 283 -5.24 10.82 -20.81
N GLY A 284 -6.38 10.17 -20.53
CA GLY A 284 -7.68 10.43 -21.16
C GLY A 284 -7.91 9.75 -22.51
N ARG A 285 -6.93 9.00 -23.04
CA ARG A 285 -7.11 8.19 -24.26
C ARG A 285 -8.19 7.12 -24.06
N PRO A 286 -8.95 6.76 -25.11
CA PRO A 286 -9.91 5.66 -25.02
C PRO A 286 -9.26 4.33 -24.66
N PHE A 287 -9.90 3.57 -23.77
CA PHE A 287 -9.45 2.22 -23.41
C PHE A 287 -10.59 1.32 -22.92
N ARG A 288 -10.36 0.01 -22.97
CA ARG A 288 -11.24 -1.02 -22.42
C ARG A 288 -10.74 -1.43 -21.05
N GLN A 289 -11.62 -1.45 -20.06
CA GLN A 289 -11.33 -2.01 -18.75
C GLN A 289 -12.17 -3.27 -18.51
N ILE A 290 -11.50 -4.40 -18.40
CA ILE A 290 -12.11 -5.72 -18.20
C ILE A 290 -12.23 -6.00 -16.71
N MET A 291 -13.43 -6.38 -16.26
CA MET A 291 -13.74 -6.69 -14.87
C MET A 291 -14.51 -8.00 -14.74
N GLY A 292 -14.27 -8.72 -13.64
CA GLY A 292 -14.88 -10.01 -13.35
C GLY A 292 -16.20 -9.93 -12.58
N PHE A 293 -17.17 -9.14 -13.04
CA PHE A 293 -18.54 -9.27 -12.52
C PHE A 293 -19.20 -10.45 -13.22
N ASN A 294 -19.71 -11.41 -12.45
CA ASN A 294 -20.31 -12.62 -13.00
C ASN A 294 -21.80 -12.41 -13.35
N ALA A 295 -22.42 -13.41 -13.95
CA ALA A 295 -23.81 -13.36 -14.41
C ALA A 295 -24.85 -13.12 -13.28
N ASP A 296 -24.50 -13.39 -12.02
CA ASP A 296 -25.36 -13.12 -10.85
C ASP A 296 -25.28 -11.68 -10.33
N GLU A 297 -24.40 -10.85 -10.90
CA GLU A 297 -24.10 -9.51 -10.41
C GLU A 297 -24.51 -8.35 -11.35
N PRO A 298 -25.67 -8.37 -12.05
CA PRO A 298 -26.00 -7.34 -13.04
C PRO A 298 -26.08 -5.94 -12.43
N GLY A 299 -26.47 -5.83 -11.16
CA GLY A 299 -26.44 -4.57 -10.39
C GLY A 299 -25.07 -3.91 -10.34
N ARG A 300 -23.97 -4.69 -10.35
CA ARG A 300 -22.61 -4.15 -10.30
C ARG A 300 -22.19 -3.50 -11.61
N ARG A 301 -22.69 -3.97 -12.76
CA ARG A 301 -22.50 -3.32 -14.07
C ARG A 301 -23.16 -1.94 -14.10
N PHE A 302 -24.40 -1.84 -13.65
CA PHE A 302 -25.09 -0.56 -13.58
C PHE A 302 -24.42 0.41 -12.60
N GLY A 303 -24.02 -0.10 -11.43
CA GLY A 303 -23.28 0.67 -10.44
C GLY A 303 -21.94 1.18 -10.98
N ASP A 304 -21.20 0.35 -11.71
CA ASP A 304 -19.94 0.75 -12.35
C ASP A 304 -20.16 1.83 -13.42
N ALA A 305 -21.11 1.62 -14.33
CA ALA A 305 -21.42 2.58 -15.38
C ALA A 305 -21.84 3.95 -14.82
N ALA A 306 -22.59 3.95 -13.70
CA ALA A 306 -23.02 5.18 -13.03
C ALA A 306 -21.89 5.85 -12.21
N ALA A 307 -20.98 5.07 -11.63
CA ALA A 307 -19.93 5.57 -10.75
C ALA A 307 -18.65 5.97 -11.48
N SER A 308 -18.41 5.43 -12.68
CA SER A 308 -17.17 5.65 -13.40
C SER A 308 -17.01 7.10 -13.85
N LYS A 309 -15.89 7.72 -13.45
CA LYS A 309 -15.55 9.11 -13.80
C LYS A 309 -14.26 9.21 -14.61
N ILE A 310 -13.68 8.08 -15.02
CA ILE A 310 -12.41 8.05 -15.76
C ILE A 310 -12.68 8.37 -17.23
N PRO A 311 -12.11 9.47 -17.78
CA PRO A 311 -12.27 9.80 -19.19
C PRO A 311 -11.73 8.70 -20.11
N GLY A 312 -12.44 8.42 -21.21
CA GLY A 312 -12.03 7.44 -22.22
C GLY A 312 -12.28 5.97 -21.85
N ARG A 313 -12.71 5.67 -20.62
CA ARG A 313 -12.93 4.29 -20.16
C ARG A 313 -14.20 3.68 -20.73
N THR A 314 -14.08 2.46 -21.26
CA THR A 314 -15.20 1.56 -21.58
C THR A 314 -15.12 0.28 -20.73
N GLY A 315 -16.12 0.03 -19.88
CA GLY A 315 -16.19 -1.19 -19.07
C GLY A 315 -16.63 -2.43 -19.87
N VAL A 316 -15.95 -3.56 -19.67
CA VAL A 316 -16.20 -4.85 -20.34
C VAL A 316 -16.36 -5.95 -19.27
N TYR A 317 -17.33 -6.84 -19.45
CA TYR A 317 -17.77 -7.81 -18.43
C TYR A 317 -17.90 -9.24 -19.00
N PRO A 318 -16.79 -9.92 -19.33
CA PRO A 318 -16.82 -11.15 -20.11
C PRO A 318 -17.65 -12.26 -19.48
N LEU A 319 -17.61 -12.41 -18.15
CA LEU A 319 -18.37 -13.45 -17.46
C LEU A 319 -19.88 -13.28 -17.62
N MET A 320 -20.39 -12.03 -17.64
CA MET A 320 -21.80 -11.79 -17.94
C MET A 320 -22.12 -12.16 -19.39
N ASP A 321 -21.26 -11.75 -20.32
CA ASP A 321 -21.46 -12.01 -21.75
C ASP A 321 -21.40 -13.50 -22.08
N TRP A 322 -20.62 -14.27 -21.32
CA TRP A 322 -20.53 -15.73 -21.43
C TRP A 322 -21.60 -16.48 -20.62
N GLY A 323 -22.41 -15.78 -19.81
CA GLY A 323 -23.37 -16.40 -18.91
C GLY A 323 -22.73 -17.23 -17.79
N TRP A 324 -21.52 -16.88 -17.36
CA TRP A 324 -20.79 -17.58 -16.31
C TRP A 324 -21.17 -17.03 -14.95
N HIS A 325 -21.68 -17.93 -14.10
CA HIS A 325 -21.89 -17.71 -12.67
C HIS A 325 -20.64 -18.16 -11.90
N ARG A 326 -20.69 -18.09 -10.57
CA ARG A 326 -19.58 -18.54 -9.71
C ARG A 326 -19.16 -19.98 -10.00
N GLN A 327 -20.15 -20.88 -10.09
CA GLN A 327 -19.87 -22.31 -10.26
C GLN A 327 -19.08 -22.59 -11.55
N GLN A 328 -19.46 -21.98 -12.68
CA GLN A 328 -18.75 -22.16 -13.94
C GLN A 328 -17.31 -21.64 -13.88
N CYS A 329 -17.05 -20.57 -13.10
CA CYS A 329 -15.69 -20.07 -12.90
C CYS A 329 -14.85 -21.08 -12.09
N GLU A 330 -15.41 -21.65 -11.03
CA GLU A 330 -14.75 -22.65 -10.19
C GLU A 330 -14.51 -23.96 -10.96
N ASP A 331 -15.52 -24.45 -11.68
CA ASP A 331 -15.41 -25.66 -12.52
C ASP A 331 -14.34 -25.50 -13.59
N TYR A 332 -14.31 -24.35 -14.28
CA TYR A 332 -13.30 -24.06 -15.30
C TYR A 332 -11.87 -24.07 -14.73
N LEU A 333 -11.67 -23.47 -13.56
CA LEU A 333 -10.36 -23.43 -12.91
C LEU A 333 -9.94 -24.81 -12.41
N LEU A 334 -10.90 -25.59 -11.88
CA LEU A 334 -10.65 -26.97 -11.48
C LEU A 334 -10.29 -27.85 -12.68
N GLU A 335 -11.00 -27.73 -13.79
CA GLU A 335 -10.71 -28.46 -15.03
C GLU A 335 -9.34 -28.08 -15.59
N ARG A 336 -9.03 -26.78 -15.62
CA ARG A 336 -7.80 -26.26 -16.22
C ARG A 336 -6.55 -26.54 -15.38
N PHE A 337 -6.64 -26.33 -14.06
CA PHE A 337 -5.48 -26.34 -13.17
C PHE A 337 -5.47 -27.52 -12.19
N GLY A 338 -6.55 -28.29 -12.11
CA GLY A 338 -6.69 -29.35 -11.09
C GLY A 338 -6.82 -28.81 -9.67
N ALA A 339 -7.07 -27.51 -9.50
CA ALA A 339 -7.10 -26.83 -8.20
C ALA A 339 -8.42 -26.09 -7.99
N HIS A 340 -9.01 -26.25 -6.80
CA HIS A 340 -10.15 -25.46 -6.38
C HIS A 340 -9.71 -24.03 -6.07
N TRP A 341 -10.40 -23.03 -6.65
CA TRP A 341 -10.05 -21.63 -6.47
C TRP A 341 -11.04 -20.94 -5.53
N PRO A 342 -10.64 -20.55 -4.31
CA PRO A 342 -11.56 -19.93 -3.38
C PRO A 342 -11.90 -18.49 -3.79
N LYS A 343 -12.95 -17.96 -3.17
CA LYS A 343 -13.24 -16.52 -3.21
C LYS A 343 -12.10 -15.75 -2.54
N SER A 344 -11.52 -14.78 -3.24
CA SER A 344 -10.47 -13.91 -2.69
C SER A 344 -11.06 -12.74 -1.89
N TYR A 345 -10.53 -12.48 -0.70
CA TYR A 345 -10.83 -11.31 0.13
C TYR A 345 -9.72 -11.11 1.18
N CYS A 346 -9.70 -9.96 1.86
CA CYS A 346 -8.76 -9.74 2.96
C CYS A 346 -9.07 -10.70 4.13
N THR A 347 -8.06 -11.22 4.83
CA THR A 347 -8.25 -12.20 5.92
C THR A 347 -9.24 -11.78 7.01
N PHE A 348 -9.37 -10.46 7.25
CA PHE A 348 -10.28 -9.86 8.23
C PHE A 348 -11.59 -9.31 7.63
N CYS A 349 -11.89 -9.64 6.37
CA CYS A 349 -13.06 -9.10 5.67
C CYS A 349 -14.36 -9.68 6.22
N CYS A 350 -15.29 -8.82 6.63
CA CYS A 350 -16.61 -9.22 7.15
C CYS A 350 -17.65 -9.53 6.05
N PHE A 351 -17.39 -9.19 4.78
CA PHE A 351 -18.38 -9.32 3.70
C PHE A 351 -18.69 -10.76 3.22
N PRO A 352 -17.73 -11.71 3.16
CA PRO A 352 -18.01 -13.08 2.71
C PRO A 352 -18.93 -13.85 3.66
N VAL A 353 -18.77 -13.64 4.98
CA VAL A 353 -19.51 -14.34 6.04
C VAL A 353 -21.02 -14.08 5.95
N SER A 354 -21.44 -12.89 5.51
CA SER A 354 -22.86 -12.54 5.38
C SER A 354 -23.48 -12.88 4.03
N MET A 355 -22.70 -13.36 3.05
CA MET A 355 -23.17 -13.67 1.68
C MET A 355 -23.14 -15.19 1.39
N GLY A 356 -23.19 -16.02 2.42
CA GLY A 356 -23.27 -17.48 2.28
C GLY A 356 -21.98 -18.18 1.82
N ALA A 357 -20.81 -17.57 2.02
CA ALA A 357 -19.53 -18.09 1.52
C ALA A 357 -18.74 -18.94 2.54
N LEU A 358 -19.41 -19.55 3.54
CA LEU A 358 -18.72 -20.51 4.40
C LEU A 358 -18.58 -21.84 3.64
N PRO A 359 -17.40 -22.46 3.61
CA PRO A 359 -17.29 -23.85 3.17
C PRO A 359 -18.19 -24.70 4.07
N ALA A 360 -18.88 -25.68 3.47
CA ALA A 360 -19.64 -26.64 4.25
C ALA A 360 -18.69 -27.30 5.28
N PRO A 361 -19.10 -27.42 6.55
CA PRO A 361 -18.24 -28.04 7.56
C PRO A 361 -17.88 -29.46 7.12
N PRO A 362 -16.63 -29.90 7.29
CA PRO A 362 -16.23 -31.26 6.97
C PRO A 362 -17.02 -32.23 7.86
N GLY A 363 -17.93 -33.00 7.26
CA GLY A 363 -18.73 -34.01 7.98
C GLY A 363 -20.24 -34.00 7.74
N ALA A 364 -20.79 -33.11 6.93
CA ALA A 364 -22.20 -33.19 6.52
C ALA A 364 -22.41 -34.30 5.48
N HIS A 365 -22.33 -35.56 5.91
CA HIS A 365 -22.90 -36.66 5.14
C HIS A 365 -24.39 -36.41 4.97
N THR A 366 -24.80 -36.29 3.71
CA THR A 366 -26.20 -36.21 3.31
C THR A 366 -26.90 -37.49 3.77
N LEU A 367 -27.64 -37.42 4.87
CA LEU A 367 -28.63 -38.45 5.18
C LEU A 367 -29.70 -38.36 4.11
N ALA A 368 -29.72 -39.36 3.22
CA ALA A 368 -30.77 -39.54 2.24
C ALA A 368 -32.14 -39.53 2.96
N PRO A 369 -33.19 -38.92 2.37
CA PRO A 369 -34.50 -38.91 2.98
C PRO A 369 -35.05 -40.33 2.99
N GLY A 370 -35.03 -40.95 4.18
CA GLY A 370 -35.69 -42.21 4.43
C GLY A 370 -37.20 -42.04 4.32
N HIS A 371 -37.81 -42.79 3.40
CA HIS A 371 -39.24 -43.08 3.38
C HIS A 371 -39.74 -43.43 4.78
N ARG A 372 -40.77 -42.72 5.26
CA ARG A 372 -41.83 -43.32 6.07
C ARG A 372 -43.20 -42.77 5.67
N ARG A 373 -44.10 -43.73 5.50
CA ARG A 373 -45.55 -43.59 5.38
C ARG A 373 -46.15 -42.97 6.62
#